data_AF-A0A915L6W6-F1
#
_entry.id   AF-A0A915L6W6-F1
#
_cell.length_a   1.000
_cell.length_b   1.000
_cell.length_c   1.000
_cell.angle_alpha   90.00
_cell.angle_beta   90.00
_cell.angle_gamma   90.00
#
_symmetry.space_group_name_H-M   'P 1'
#
loop_
_entity.id
_entity.type
_entity.pdbx_description
1 polymer ?
#
loop_
_entity_poly.entity_id
_entity_poly.type
_entity_poly.pdbx_seq_one_letter_code
_entity_poly.pdbx_strand_id
1 'polypeptide(L)'
;MAIDKPTKKLVFDSIWEDREVKFDIDINQMRLRAGEFLIDRLDNIEDTKGNNGDRGVMKITNLRIIWHAHSLPPIGYNCIERIESKVTNSHLRGQTESMELTTKKASNQFHFQFTCLHSGHSRLFATVSAVHRSS
;
A
#
# COMPACT_ATOMS: atom_id res chain seq x y z
N MET A 1 -46.46 -27.18 -9.15
CA MET A 1 -45.79 -26.45 -8.06
C MET A 1 -44.28 -26.68 -8.22
N ALA A 2 -43.59 -25.80 -8.94
CA ALA A 2 -42.16 -25.93 -9.17
C ALA A 2 -41.42 -25.35 -7.95
N ILE A 3 -40.56 -26.17 -7.33
CA ILE A 3 -39.75 -25.79 -6.19
C ILE A 3 -38.57 -25.00 -6.76
N ASP A 4 -38.62 -23.67 -6.62
CA ASP A 4 -37.51 -22.79 -6.98
C ASP A 4 -36.31 -23.12 -6.08
N LYS A 5 -35.22 -23.64 -6.67
CA LYS A 5 -33.98 -23.88 -5.93
C LYS A 5 -33.28 -22.53 -5.80
N PRO A 6 -32.86 -22.11 -4.60
CA PRO A 6 -32.17 -20.83 -4.45
C PRO A 6 -30.83 -20.92 -5.18
N THR A 7 -30.75 -20.27 -6.34
CA THR A 7 -29.49 -20.01 -7.03
C THR A 7 -28.68 -19.12 -6.10
N LYS A 8 -27.69 -19.69 -5.41
CA LYS A 8 -26.66 -18.90 -4.73
C LYS A 8 -26.04 -18.01 -5.81
N LYS A 9 -26.46 -16.75 -5.86
CA LYS A 9 -25.77 -15.70 -6.60
C LYS A 9 -24.34 -15.76 -6.08
N LEU A 10 -23.40 -16.19 -6.92
CA LEU A 10 -21.98 -16.07 -6.62
C LEU A 10 -21.76 -14.57 -6.47
N VAL A 11 -21.80 -14.08 -5.23
CA VAL A 11 -21.29 -12.77 -4.89
C VAL A 11 -19.80 -12.93 -5.18
N PHE A 12 -19.38 -12.50 -6.37
CA PHE A 12 -17.98 -12.21 -6.59
C PHE A 12 -17.61 -11.24 -5.48
N ASP A 13 -16.87 -11.76 -4.51
CA ASP A 13 -16.37 -10.99 -3.41
C ASP A 13 -15.55 -9.87 -4.05
N SER A 14 -16.12 -8.66 -4.08
CA SER A 14 -15.57 -7.56 -4.85
C SER A 14 -14.20 -7.24 -4.27
N ILE A 15 -13.14 -7.61 -4.99
CA ILE A 15 -11.77 -7.35 -4.56
C ILE A 15 -11.57 -5.83 -4.58
N TRP A 16 -11.34 -5.28 -3.40
CA TRP A 16 -11.10 -3.85 -3.21
C TRP A 16 -9.63 -3.61 -2.88
N GLU A 17 -8.94 -4.61 -2.34
CA GLU A 17 -7.58 -4.51 -1.83
C GLU A 17 -6.58 -4.01 -2.87
N ASP A 18 -6.73 -4.42 -4.14
CA ASP A 18 -5.90 -3.95 -5.25
C ASP A 18 -6.39 -2.63 -5.87
N ARG A 19 -7.67 -2.28 -5.69
CA ARG A 19 -8.38 -1.23 -6.43
C ARG A 19 -8.70 0.03 -5.63
N GLU A 20 -8.35 0.10 -4.35
CA GLU A 20 -8.64 1.29 -3.54
C GLU A 20 -7.49 1.69 -2.62
N VAL A 21 -7.50 2.98 -2.27
CA VAL A 21 -6.82 3.51 -1.09
C VAL A 21 -7.91 3.74 -0.05
N LYS A 22 -7.94 2.94 1.01
CA LYS A 22 -9.08 2.90 1.94
C LYS A 22 -8.70 3.34 3.35
N PHE A 23 -9.31 4.43 3.80
CA PHE A 23 -9.12 5.00 5.14
C PHE A 23 -10.10 4.37 6.14
N ASP A 24 -9.79 4.48 7.44
CA ASP A 24 -10.65 4.05 8.55
C ASP A 24 -11.18 2.61 8.44
N ILE A 25 -10.34 1.70 7.95
CA ILE A 25 -10.70 0.29 7.81
C ILE A 25 -10.62 -0.46 9.14
N ASP A 26 -11.45 -1.48 9.27
CA ASP A 26 -11.39 -2.38 10.42
C ASP A 26 -10.09 -3.21 10.41
N ILE A 27 -9.56 -3.53 11.59
CA ILE A 27 -8.30 -4.28 11.70
C ILE A 27 -8.37 -5.65 11.03
N ASN A 28 -9.55 -6.27 10.92
CA ASN A 28 -9.71 -7.52 10.19
C ASN A 28 -9.48 -7.35 8.68
N GLN A 29 -9.74 -6.16 8.13
CA GLN A 29 -9.48 -5.82 6.72
C GLN A 29 -7.99 -5.56 6.43
N MET A 30 -7.17 -5.39 7.47
CA MET A 30 -5.69 -5.35 7.38
C MET A 30 -5.05 -6.74 7.27
N ARG A 31 -5.82 -7.80 7.52
CA ARG A 31 -5.36 -9.18 7.31
C ARG A 31 -5.30 -9.48 5.81
N LEU A 32 -4.40 -10.37 5.44
CA LEU A 32 -4.28 -10.84 4.07
C LEU A 32 -5.56 -11.60 3.67
N ARG A 33 -6.19 -11.23 2.54
CA ARG A 33 -7.32 -11.98 2.01
C ARG A 33 -6.88 -13.32 1.41
N ALA A 34 -7.84 -14.19 1.12
CA ALA A 34 -7.55 -15.41 0.37
C ALA A 34 -6.93 -15.08 -1.00
N GLY A 35 -5.75 -15.65 -1.28
CA GLY A 35 -4.96 -15.38 -2.49
C GLY A 35 -4.01 -14.17 -2.37
N GLU A 36 -4.07 -13.40 -1.28
CA GLU A 36 -3.09 -12.37 -0.96
C GLU A 36 -1.94 -12.97 -0.15
N PHE A 37 -0.70 -12.69 -0.55
CA PHE A 37 0.50 -13.15 0.14
C PHE A 37 1.54 -12.04 0.25
N LEU A 38 2.36 -12.11 1.30
CA LEU A 38 3.45 -11.18 1.54
C LEU A 38 4.60 -11.45 0.56
N ILE A 39 5.00 -10.45 -0.20
CA ILE A 39 6.17 -10.48 -1.09
C ILE A 39 7.41 -10.01 -0.34
N ASP A 40 7.28 -8.90 0.38
CA ASP A 40 8.40 -8.33 1.12
C ASP A 40 7.93 -7.57 2.38
N ARG A 41 8.84 -7.44 3.35
CA ARG A 41 8.67 -6.71 4.59
C ARG A 41 9.93 -5.89 4.86
N LEU A 42 9.76 -4.57 4.96
CA LEU A 42 10.83 -3.65 5.31
C LEU A 42 10.50 -2.94 6.61
N ASP A 43 11.43 -3.01 7.56
CA ASP A 43 11.35 -2.30 8.83
C ASP A 43 11.96 -0.90 8.72
N ASN A 44 11.68 -0.04 9.71
CA ASN A 44 12.21 1.32 9.79
C ASN A 44 11.93 2.15 8.53
N ILE A 45 10.68 2.10 8.06
CA ILE A 45 10.17 2.95 6.99
C ILE A 45 9.39 4.10 7.62
N GLU A 46 9.79 5.33 7.33
CA GLU A 46 9.10 6.55 7.76
C GLU A 46 8.09 6.98 6.69
N ASP A 47 6.90 7.42 7.10
CA ASP A 47 6.00 8.21 6.25
C ASP A 47 6.35 9.69 6.39
N THR A 48 7.24 10.18 5.52
CA THR A 48 7.80 11.52 5.62
C THR A 48 6.77 12.62 5.36
N LYS A 49 5.66 12.30 4.68
CA LYS A 49 4.63 13.28 4.35
C LYS A 49 3.53 13.36 5.40
N GLY A 50 3.00 12.23 5.86
CA GLY A 50 1.87 12.18 6.79
C GLY A 50 2.26 12.08 8.26
N ASN A 51 3.37 11.41 8.59
CA ASN A 51 3.79 11.08 9.96
C ASN A 51 5.31 11.21 10.12
N ASN A 52 5.84 12.39 9.77
CA ASN A 52 7.28 12.66 9.78
C ASN A 52 7.84 12.53 11.21
N GLY A 53 8.92 11.75 11.38
CA GLY A 53 9.46 11.39 12.69
C GLY A 53 9.02 10.02 13.21
N ASP A 54 7.96 9.42 12.67
CA ASP A 54 7.47 8.11 13.12
C ASP A 54 8.03 6.97 12.27
N ARG A 55 8.32 5.84 12.94
CA ARG A 55 8.89 4.65 12.30
C ARG A 55 7.85 3.57 12.18
N GLY A 56 7.68 3.05 10.96
CA GLY A 56 6.79 1.93 10.69
C GLY A 56 7.41 0.78 9.94
N VAL A 57 6.57 -0.22 9.72
CA VAL A 57 6.87 -1.41 8.93
C VAL A 57 6.08 -1.34 7.64
N MET A 58 6.78 -1.41 6.52
CA MET A 58 6.17 -1.55 5.20
C MET A 58 6.00 -3.03 4.87
N LYS A 59 4.77 -3.45 4.61
CA LYS A 59 4.44 -4.77 4.06
C LYS A 59 4.02 -4.60 2.60
N ILE A 60 4.69 -5.33 1.72
CA ILE A 60 4.45 -5.35 0.28
C ILE A 60 3.81 -6.71 -0.01
N THR A 61 2.54 -6.72 -0.40
CA THR A 61 1.84 -7.95 -0.81
C THR A 61 1.78 -8.03 -2.32
N ASN A 62 1.13 -9.05 -2.87
CA ASN A 62 0.83 -9.10 -4.30
C ASN A 62 -0.35 -8.21 -4.73
N LEU A 63 -1.10 -7.61 -3.81
CA LEU A 63 -2.28 -6.77 -4.12
C LEU A 63 -2.15 -5.32 -3.67
N ARG A 64 -1.46 -5.07 -2.55
CA ARG A 64 -1.38 -3.74 -1.93
C ARG A 64 -0.13 -3.54 -1.11
N ILE A 65 0.14 -2.27 -0.86
CA ILE A 65 1.13 -1.79 0.08
C ILE A 65 0.42 -1.46 1.40
N ILE A 66 0.96 -1.94 2.52
CA ILE A 66 0.44 -1.66 3.86
C ILE A 66 1.58 -1.10 4.71
N TRP A 67 1.44 0.14 5.16
CA TRP A 67 2.36 0.72 6.14
C TRP A 67 1.77 0.64 7.54
N HIS A 68 2.53 0.07 8.48
CA HIS A 68 2.08 -0.25 9.83
C HIS A 68 2.93 0.51 10.86
N ALA A 69 2.40 1.63 11.32
CA ALA A 69 2.82 2.36 12.53
C ALA A 69 1.67 3.26 13.02
N HIS A 70 0.99 3.89 12.06
CA HIS A 70 -0.28 4.59 12.25
C HIS A 70 -1.32 3.97 11.31
N SER A 71 -2.59 4.31 11.51
CA SER A 71 -3.72 3.87 10.68
C SER A 71 -3.68 4.46 9.26
N LEU A 72 -2.53 4.46 8.58
CA LEU A 72 -2.44 4.81 7.18
C LEU A 72 -3.26 3.82 6.35
N PRO A 73 -3.95 4.30 5.31
CA PRO A 73 -4.73 3.45 4.45
C PRO A 73 -3.81 2.48 3.70
N PRO A 74 -4.20 1.21 3.52
CA PRO A 74 -3.58 0.36 2.51
C PRO A 74 -3.73 0.98 1.13
N ILE A 75 -2.71 0.79 0.29
CA ILE A 75 -2.63 1.34 -1.06
C ILE A 75 -2.66 0.18 -2.06
N GLY A 76 -3.78 -0.02 -2.73
CA GLY A 76 -3.90 -1.00 -3.81
C GLY A 76 -3.06 -0.64 -5.03
N TYR A 77 -2.40 -1.63 -5.65
CA TYR A 77 -1.51 -1.38 -6.80
C TYR A 77 -2.24 -0.79 -8.01
N ASN A 78 -3.50 -1.14 -8.25
CA ASN A 78 -4.31 -0.59 -9.36
C ASN A 78 -4.77 0.85 -9.13
N CYS A 79 -4.46 1.45 -7.98
CA CYS A 79 -4.63 2.88 -7.75
C CYS A 79 -3.35 3.68 -8.00
N ILE A 80 -2.18 3.03 -8.14
CA ILE A 80 -0.90 3.72 -8.28
C ILE A 80 -0.73 4.16 -9.72
N GLU A 81 -0.65 5.48 -9.93
CA GLU A 81 -0.37 6.09 -11.23
C GLU A 81 1.13 6.28 -11.46
N ARG A 82 1.86 6.52 -10.36
CA ARG A 82 3.28 6.86 -10.44
C ARG A 82 4.03 6.46 -9.18
N ILE A 83 5.25 5.98 -9.39
CA ILE A 83 6.25 5.72 -8.36
C ILE A 83 7.50 6.49 -8.76
N GLU A 84 7.97 7.41 -7.91
CA GLU A 84 9.17 8.22 -8.18
C GLU A 84 10.14 8.18 -6.99
N SER A 85 11.44 8.23 -7.26
CA SER A 85 12.46 8.50 -6.23
C SER A 85 12.70 10.01 -6.19
N LYS A 86 12.62 10.62 -5.01
CA LYS A 86 12.88 12.05 -4.80
C LYS A 86 13.77 12.26 -3.59
N VAL A 87 14.66 13.23 -3.68
CA VAL A 87 15.40 13.73 -2.52
C VAL A 87 14.43 14.56 -1.67
N THR A 88 14.31 14.21 -0.39
CA THR A 88 13.46 14.89 0.59
C THR A 88 14.24 15.18 1.86
N ASN A 89 13.66 15.96 2.77
CA ASN A 89 14.21 16.19 4.10
C ASN A 89 13.41 15.38 5.13
N SER A 90 13.96 14.26 5.57
CA SER A 90 13.41 13.42 6.64
C SER A 90 13.78 14.01 7.99
N HIS A 91 12.86 13.98 8.96
CA HIS A 91 13.18 14.44 10.32
C HIS A 91 14.21 13.53 11.00
N LEU A 92 14.23 12.24 10.65
CA LEU A 92 15.11 11.24 11.25
C LEU A 92 16.47 11.12 10.55
N ARG A 93 16.60 11.57 9.30
CA ARG A 93 17.80 11.39 8.47
C ARG A 93 18.37 12.65 7.84
N GLY A 94 17.66 13.78 7.90
CA GLY A 94 17.99 14.96 7.10
C GLY A 94 17.72 14.72 5.61
N GLN A 95 18.57 15.28 4.74
CA GLN A 95 18.42 15.12 3.30
C GLN A 95 18.69 13.66 2.88
N THR A 96 17.68 13.00 2.32
CA THR A 96 17.73 11.58 1.94
C THR A 96 16.83 11.30 0.75
N GLU A 97 17.06 10.21 0.04
CA GLU A 97 16.10 9.71 -0.94
C GLU A 97 14.84 9.17 -0.26
N SER A 98 13.71 9.34 -0.94
CA SER A 98 12.38 8.88 -0.56
C SER A 98 11.64 8.37 -1.79
N MET A 99 10.72 7.45 -1.58
CA MET A 99 9.82 6.94 -2.61
C MET A 99 8.50 7.68 -2.50
N GLU A 100 8.13 8.41 -3.54
CA GLU A 100 6.80 9.02 -3.67
C GLU A 100 5.87 8.11 -4.48
N LEU A 101 4.68 7.84 -3.94
CA LEU A 101 3.59 7.17 -4.62
C LEU A 101 2.50 8.19 -4.92
N THR A 102 2.18 8.37 -6.19
CA THR A 102 0.97 9.09 -6.61
C THR A 102 -0.10 8.09 -6.94
N THR A 103 -1.25 8.21 -6.28
CA THR A 103 -2.40 7.35 -6.52
C THR A 103 -3.57 8.16 -7.05
N LYS A 104 -4.36 7.60 -7.96
CA LYS A 104 -5.58 8.23 -8.45
C LYS A 104 -6.73 7.23 -8.46
N LYS A 105 -7.86 7.64 -7.91
CA LYS A 105 -9.12 6.92 -8.08
C LYS A 105 -10.26 7.92 -8.21
N ALA A 106 -10.99 7.84 -9.32
CA ALA A 106 -11.98 8.83 -9.72
C ALA A 106 -11.41 10.26 -9.67
N SER A 107 -12.01 11.15 -8.87
CA SER A 107 -11.59 12.56 -8.70
C SER A 107 -10.54 12.77 -7.62
N ASN A 108 -10.19 11.74 -6.84
CA ASN A 108 -9.28 11.89 -5.71
C ASN A 108 -7.87 11.43 -6.09
N GLN A 109 -6.90 12.31 -5.81
CA GLN A 109 -5.48 12.03 -5.96
C GLN A 109 -4.82 12.11 -4.58
N PHE A 110 -4.12 11.06 -4.20
CA PHE A 110 -3.34 11.02 -2.97
C PHE A 110 -1.86 10.86 -3.31
N HIS A 111 -1.03 11.39 -2.42
CA HIS A 111 0.42 11.38 -2.53
C HIS A 111 0.96 10.86 -1.21
N PHE A 112 1.75 9.79 -1.27
CA PHE A 112 2.43 9.20 -0.13
C PHE A 112 3.93 9.31 -0.33
N GLN A 113 4.68 9.56 0.73
CA GLN A 113 6.13 9.65 0.63
C GLN A 113 6.77 8.83 1.74
N PHE A 114 7.55 7.83 1.36
CA PHE A 114 8.17 6.90 2.28
C PHE A 114 9.69 6.96 2.21
N THR A 115 10.34 7.06 3.36
CA THR A 115 11.79 7.05 3.47
C THR A 115 12.25 5.79 4.20
N CYS A 116 13.21 5.07 3.61
CA CYS A 116 13.90 4.00 4.31
C CYS A 116 14.99 4.60 5.22
N LEU A 117 14.88 4.36 6.53
CA LEU A 117 15.81 4.93 7.52
C LEU A 117 17.15 4.20 7.61
N HIS A 118 17.34 3.12 6.85
CA HIS A 118 18.62 2.44 6.66
C HIS A 118 19.04 2.43 5.18
N SER A 119 20.05 1.64 4.80
CA SER A 119 20.52 1.52 3.41
C SER A 119 19.56 0.76 2.47
N GLY A 120 18.28 0.61 2.85
CA GLY A 120 17.30 -0.22 2.14
C GLY A 120 16.44 0.50 1.11
N HIS A 121 16.71 1.78 0.81
CA HIS A 121 15.90 2.56 -0.14
C HIS A 121 15.82 1.91 -1.52
N SER A 122 16.95 1.46 -2.06
CA SER A 122 16.97 0.78 -3.36
C SER A 122 16.12 -0.48 -3.39
N ARG A 123 16.09 -1.26 -2.29
CA ARG A 123 15.22 -2.44 -2.17
C ARG A 123 13.75 -2.03 -2.09
N LEU A 124 13.40 -1.06 -1.25
CA LEU A 124 12.04 -0.55 -1.13
C LEU A 124 11.49 -0.15 -2.51
N PHE A 125 12.23 0.69 -3.22
CA PHE A 125 11.84 1.19 -4.53
C PHE A 125 11.77 0.05 -5.56
N ALA A 126 12.78 -0.82 -5.61
CA ALA A 126 12.83 -1.93 -6.56
C ALA A 126 11.68 -2.91 -6.36
N THR A 127 11.42 -3.34 -5.12
CA THR A 127 10.35 -4.30 -4.82
C THR A 127 8.99 -3.69 -5.16
N VAL A 128 8.67 -2.49 -4.66
CA VAL A 128 7.36 -1.85 -4.92
C VAL A 128 7.13 -1.64 -6.42
N SER A 129 8.15 -1.17 -7.14
CA SER A 129 8.06 -0.95 -8.58
C SER A 129 7.92 -2.26 -9.36
N ALA A 130 8.57 -3.34 -8.93
CA ALA A 130 8.45 -4.64 -9.57
C ALA A 130 7.04 -5.22 -9.41
N VAL A 131 6.49 -5.18 -8.20
CA VAL A 131 5.14 -5.69 -7.94
C VAL A 131 4.08 -4.89 -8.69
N HIS A 132 4.17 -3.56 -8.66
CA HIS A 132 3.25 -2.69 -9.40
C HIS A 132 3.24 -2.99 -10.91
N ARG A 133 4.41 -3.23 -11.52
CA ARG A 133 4.50 -3.59 -12.96
C ARG A 133 3.94 -4.97 -13.29
N SER A 134 3.83 -5.86 -12.31
CA SER A 134 3.28 -7.22 -12.48
C SER A 134 1.80 -7.33 -12.09
N SER A 135 1.20 -6.25 -11.61
CA SER A 135 -0.19 -6.19 -11.14
C SER A 135 -1.17 -5.88 -12.28
#